data_AF-A0A327SV64-F1
#
_entry.id   AF-A0A327SV64-F1
#
_cell.length_a   1.000
_cell.length_b   1.000
_cell.length_c   1.000
_cell.angle_alpha   90.00
_cell.angle_beta   90.00
_cell.angle_gamma   90.00
#
_symmetry.space_group_name_H-M   'P 1'
#
loop_
_entity.id
_entity.type
_entity.pdbx_description
1 polymer ?
#
loop_
_entity_poly.entity_id
_entity_poly.type
_entity_poly.pdbx_seq_one_letter_code
_entity_poly.pdbx_strand_id
1 'polypeptide(L)'
;MSIKELLLNGTSFLLLMKEYAIDIADIKIKDEEVIAVQFLQHPEVSKESICIEGRNKDGIINFFGTLHYNLLSKLAVFEMQGFERTALQELT
;
A
#
# COMPACT_ATOMS: atom_id res chain seq x y z
N MET A 1 -3.41 -3.81 -14.64
CA MET A 1 -3.37 -4.20 -13.22
C MET A 1 -3.01 -2.97 -12.43
N SER A 2 -3.76 -2.69 -11.37
CA SER A 2 -3.42 -1.60 -10.45
C SER A 2 -2.26 -2.00 -9.54
N ILE A 3 -1.62 -1.03 -8.89
CA ILE A 3 -0.53 -1.30 -7.93
C ILE A 3 -1.10 -2.15 -6.78
N LYS A 4 -2.32 -1.84 -6.33
CA LYS A 4 -3.04 -2.62 -5.30
C LYS A 4 -3.14 -4.09 -5.69
N GLU A 5 -3.56 -4.42 -6.92
CA GLU A 5 -3.66 -5.81 -7.37
C GLU A 5 -2.31 -6.53 -7.34
N LEU A 6 -1.24 -5.85 -7.72
CA LEU A 6 0.10 -6.44 -7.74
C LEU A 6 0.63 -6.70 -6.33
N LEU A 7 0.38 -5.78 -5.39
CA LEU A 7 0.71 -5.97 -3.98
C LEU A 7 -0.07 -7.13 -3.37
N LEU A 8 -1.35 -7.30 -3.74
CA LEU A 8 -2.19 -8.41 -3.26
C LEU A 8 -1.75 -9.79 -3.78
N ASN A 9 -0.98 -9.85 -4.88
CA ASN A 9 -0.32 -11.08 -5.33
C ASN A 9 0.92 -11.44 -4.47
N GLY A 10 1.41 -10.51 -3.65
CA GLY A 10 2.56 -10.70 -2.78
C GLY A 10 2.19 -11.25 -1.40
N THR A 11 2.75 -12.39 -1.03
CA THR A 11 2.51 -13.02 0.29
C THR A 11 2.89 -12.11 1.46
N SER A 12 3.97 -11.32 1.34
CA SER A 12 4.42 -10.40 2.39
C SER A 12 3.38 -9.32 2.69
N PHE A 13 2.77 -8.74 1.67
CA PHE A 13 1.75 -7.71 1.83
C PHE A 13 0.48 -8.28 2.46
N LEU A 14 0.03 -9.47 2.03
CA LEU A 14 -1.12 -10.14 2.64
C LEU A 14 -0.90 -10.46 4.13
N LEU A 15 0.31 -10.89 4.50
CA LEU A 15 0.66 -11.13 5.89
C LEU A 15 0.63 -9.84 6.72
N LEU A 16 1.12 -8.73 6.17
CA LEU A 16 1.04 -7.42 6.82
C LEU A 16 -0.41 -7.01 7.07
N MET A 17 -1.29 -7.13 6.07
CA MET A 17 -2.71 -6.78 6.24
C MET A 17 -3.38 -7.64 7.32
N LYS A 18 -3.03 -8.94 7.38
CA LYS A 18 -3.51 -9.86 8.40
C LYS A 18 -2.99 -9.50 9.81
N GLU A 19 -1.73 -9.13 9.94
CA GLU A 19 -1.13 -8.71 11.22
C GLU A 19 -1.89 -7.55 11.86
N TYR A 20 -2.35 -6.61 11.03
CA TYR A 20 -3.10 -5.44 11.47
C TYR A 20 -4.62 -5.62 11.37
N ALA A 21 -5.12 -6.83 11.07
CA ALA A 21 -6.55 -7.14 10.92
C ALA A 21 -7.30 -6.20 9.96
N ILE A 22 -6.69 -5.88 8.82
CA ILE A 22 -7.25 -5.04 7.76
C ILE A 22 -7.79 -5.93 6.64
N ASP A 23 -9.03 -5.70 6.21
CA ASP A 23 -9.59 -6.35 5.03
C ASP A 23 -9.00 -5.74 3.75
N ILE A 24 -8.82 -6.57 2.72
CA ILE A 24 -8.33 -6.15 1.41
C ILE A 24 -9.24 -5.07 0.78
N ALA A 25 -10.55 -5.16 1.03
CA ALA A 25 -11.53 -4.17 0.58
C ALA A 25 -11.28 -2.79 1.20
N ASP A 26 -10.71 -2.73 2.40
CA ASP A 26 -10.49 -1.53 3.20
C ASP A 26 -9.11 -0.88 3.00
N ILE A 27 -8.35 -1.36 2.01
CA ILE A 27 -7.04 -0.82 1.64
C ILE A 27 -7.17 0.25 0.55
N LYS A 28 -6.48 1.37 0.73
CA LYS A 28 -6.31 2.43 -0.27
C LYS A 28 -4.85 2.86 -0.36
N ILE A 29 -4.30 2.90 -1.57
CA ILE A 29 -2.98 3.50 -1.83
C ILE A 29 -3.21 4.97 -2.15
N LYS A 30 -2.56 5.88 -1.42
CA LYS A 30 -2.67 7.32 -1.71
C LYS A 30 -1.95 7.63 -3.02
N ASP A 31 -2.58 8.46 -3.85
CA ASP A 31 -2.06 8.90 -5.16
C ASP A 31 -1.68 7.77 -6.12
N GLU A 32 -2.36 6.61 -6.03
CA GLU A 32 -2.07 5.40 -6.82
C GLU A 32 -1.97 5.67 -8.32
N GLU A 33 -2.86 6.50 -8.87
CA GLU A 33 -2.87 6.84 -10.29
C GLU A 33 -1.62 7.65 -10.71
N VAL A 34 -1.17 8.57 -9.85
CA VAL A 34 0.04 9.37 -10.10
C VAL A 34 1.28 8.49 -10.08
N ILE A 35 1.38 7.61 -9.09
CA ILE A 35 2.49 6.65 -8.96
C ILE A 35 2.52 5.70 -10.16
N ALA A 36 1.36 5.20 -10.60
CA ALA A 36 1.27 4.35 -11.77
C ALA A 36 1.75 5.06 -13.05
N VAL A 37 1.40 6.33 -13.23
CA VAL A 37 1.88 7.15 -14.35
C VAL A 37 3.39 7.36 -14.27
N GLN A 38 3.95 7.62 -13.08
CA GLN A 38 5.39 7.78 -12.88
C GLN A 38 6.17 6.53 -13.31
N PHE A 39 5.76 5.33 -12.91
CA PHE A 39 6.42 4.09 -13.33
C PHE A 39 6.31 3.80 -14.83
N LEU A 40 5.25 4.27 -15.49
CA LEU A 40 5.09 4.12 -16.94
C LEU A 40 5.94 5.12 -17.72
N GLN A 41 6.06 6.36 -17.22
CA GLN A 41 6.83 7.42 -17.87
C GLN A 41 8.33 7.30 -17.63
N HIS A 42 8.71 6.72 -16.50
CA HIS A 42 10.09 6.54 -16.06
C HIS A 42 10.34 5.07 -15.71
N PRO A 43 10.45 4.18 -16.69
CA PRO A 43 10.68 2.75 -16.45
C PRO A 43 12.01 2.45 -15.74
N GLU A 44 12.93 3.42 -15.67
CA GLU A 44 14.13 3.40 -14.83
C GLU A 44 13.83 3.55 -13.32
N VAL A 45 12.70 4.19 -12.98
CA VAL A 45 12.23 4.33 -11.61
C VAL A 45 11.61 3.01 -11.19
N SER A 46 12.28 2.35 -10.26
CA SER A 46 11.84 1.07 -9.70
C SER A 46 11.32 1.21 -8.27
N LYS A 47 11.36 2.43 -7.71
CA LYS A 47 11.05 2.68 -6.29
C LYS A 47 10.35 4.01 -6.11
N GLU A 48 9.28 4.01 -5.35
CA GLU A 48 8.59 5.23 -4.92
C GLU A 48 8.20 5.14 -3.44
N SER A 49 8.22 6.28 -2.75
CA SER A 49 7.70 6.37 -1.39
C SER A 49 6.18 6.49 -1.45
N ILE A 50 5.48 5.58 -0.77
CA ILE A 50 4.01 5.52 -0.82
C ILE A 50 3.41 5.49 0.58
N CYS A 51 2.14 5.90 0.65
CA CYS A 51 1.31 5.74 1.83
C CYS A 51 0.16 4.80 1.51
N ILE A 52 0.01 3.75 2.33
CA ILE A 52 -1.11 2.81 2.25
C ILE A 52 -1.99 3.03 3.47
N GLU A 53 -3.23 3.47 3.23
CA GLU A 53 -4.26 3.54 4.26
C GLU A 53 -4.96 2.19 4.33
N GLY A 54 -5.05 1.61 5.53
CA GLY A 54 -5.89 0.47 5.81
C GLY A 54 -6.81 0.79 6.98
N ARG A 55 -8.07 0.33 6.89
CA ARG A 55 -9.05 0.51 7.96
C ARG A 55 -9.35 -0.81 8.63
N ASN A 56 -9.51 -0.76 9.95
CA ASN A 56 -9.99 -1.88 10.73
C ASN A 56 -10.93 -1.37 11.83
N LYS A 57 -11.42 -2.29 12.68
CA LYS A 57 -12.32 -1.96 13.80
C LYS A 57 -11.74 -0.97 14.82
N ASP A 58 -10.41 -0.84 14.89
CA ASP A 58 -9.71 -0.02 15.88
C ASP A 58 -9.39 1.38 15.35
N GLY A 59 -9.61 1.64 14.05
CA GLY A 59 -9.29 2.93 13.44
C GLY A 59 -8.75 2.87 12.01
N ILE A 60 -8.05 3.94 11.65
CA ILE A 60 -7.30 4.06 10.41
C ILE A 60 -5.82 3.84 10.72
N ILE A 61 -5.15 3.01 9.91
CA ILE A 61 -3.72 2.79 9.97
C ILE A 61 -3.12 3.28 8.65
N ASN A 62 -2.14 4.18 8.74
CA ASN A 62 -1.37 4.64 7.59
C ASN A 62 0.01 3.98 7.64
N PHE A 63 0.30 3.12 6.67
CA PHE A 63 1.63 2.55 6.48
C PHE A 63 2.44 3.45 5.55
N PHE A 64 3.67 3.74 5.95
CA PHE A 64 4.64 4.49 5.16
C PHE A 64 5.77 3.55 4.77
N GLY A 65 6.16 3.59 3.51
CA GLY A 65 7.18 2.68 3.01
C GLY A 65 7.58 2.97 1.58
N THR A 66 8.44 2.11 1.06
CA THR A 66 8.85 2.14 -0.35
C THR A 66 8.16 1.03 -1.12
N LEU A 67 7.54 1.41 -2.22
CA LEU A 67 7.03 0.51 -3.24
C LEU A 67 8.14 0.21 -4.24
N HIS A 68 8.58 -1.03 -4.29
CA HIS A 68 9.47 -1.54 -5.32
C HIS A 68 8.63 -2.12 -6.45
N TYR A 69 8.77 -1.56 -7.64
CA TYR A 69 7.99 -1.94 -8.82
C TYR A 69 8.89 -2.43 -9.94
N ASN A 70 8.54 -3.59 -10.51
CA ASN A 70 9.16 -4.12 -11.71
C ASN A 70 8.11 -4.29 -12.80
N LEU A 71 8.20 -3.44 -13.82
CA LEU A 71 7.27 -3.42 -14.96
C LEU A 71 7.37 -4.70 -15.80
N LEU A 72 8.57 -5.24 -16.01
CA LEU A 72 8.83 -6.41 -16.85
C LEU A 72 8.24 -7.68 -16.23
N SER A 73 8.49 -7.90 -14.94
CA SER A 73 7.98 -9.06 -14.22
C SER A 73 6.58 -8.86 -13.63
N LYS A 74 6.00 -7.65 -13.78
CA LYS A 74 4.72 -7.26 -13.16
C LYS A 74 4.68 -7.59 -11.67
N LEU A 75 5.74 -7.25 -10.96
CA LEU A 75 5.87 -7.49 -9.53
C LEU A 75 5.88 -6.17 -8.77
N ALA A 76 5.15 -6.12 -7.67
CA ALA A 76 5.19 -5.03 -6.71
C ALA A 76 5.50 -5.58 -5.31
N VAL A 77 6.41 -4.93 -4.59
CA VAL A 77 6.74 -5.24 -3.21
C VAL A 77 6.67 -3.97 -2.39
N PHE A 78 5.93 -4.01 -1.27
CA PHE A 78 5.91 -2.92 -0.31
C PHE A 78 6.84 -3.22 0.85
N GLU A 79 7.80 -2.33 1.07
CA GLU A 79 8.73 -2.36 2.20
C GLU A 79 8.31 -1.31 3.23
N MET A 80 7.66 -1.76 4.31
CA MET A 80 7.19 -0.88 5.38
C MET A 80 8.37 -0.30 6.18
N GLN A 81 8.34 1.01 6.41
CA GLN A 81 9.31 1.75 7.21
C GLN A 81 8.72 2.25 8.53
N GLY A 82 7.41 2.47 8.57
CA GLY A 82 6.69 2.88 9.78
C GLY A 82 5.19 2.91 9.55
N PHE A 83 4.45 3.16 10.63
CA PHE A 83 3.00 3.34 10.55
C PHE A 83 2.49 4.33 11.61
N GLU A 84 1.36 4.96 11.32
CA GLU A 84 0.60 5.76 12.26
C GLU A 84 -0.80 5.17 12.41
N ARG A 85 -1.36 5.22 13.62
CA ARG A 85 -2.74 4.80 13.89
C ARG A 85 -3.54 5.98 14.43
N THR A 86 -4.67 6.23 13.80
CA THR A 86 -5.68 7.17 14.27
C THR A 86 -6.88 6.38 14.75
N ALA A 87 -7.21 6.48 16.04
CA ALA A 87 -8.39 5.83 16.61
C ALA A 87 -9.67 6.37 15.95
N LEU A 88 -10.71 5.54 15.89
CA LEU A 88 -12.06 6.01 15.62
C LEU A 88 -12.43 6.98 16.77
N GLN A 89 -12.45 8.29 16.51
CA GLN A 89 -13.10 9.21 17.43
C GLN A 89 -14.60 8.94 17.36
N GLU A 90 -15.13 8.28 18.38
CA GLU A 90 -16.57 8.32 18.63
C GLU A 90 -16.92 9.77 18.96
N LEU A 91 -17.59 10.45 18.04
CA LEU A 91 -18.23 11.73 18.30
C LEU A 91 -19.40 11.45 19.27
N THR A 92 -19.13 11.50 20.58
CA THR A 92 -20.17 11.59 21.63
C THR A 92 -20.71 13.00 21.75
#